data_AF-A0A2T9JYE6-F1
#
_entry.id   AF-A0A2T9JYE6-F1
#
_cell.length_a   1.000
_cell.length_b   1.000
_cell.length_c   1.000
_cell.angle_alpha   90.00
_cell.angle_beta   90.00
_cell.angle_gamma   90.00
#
_symmetry.space_group_name_H-M   'P 1'
#
loop_
_entity.id
_entity.type
_entity.pdbx_description
1 polymer ?
#
loop_
_entity_poly.entity_id
_entity_poly.type
_entity_poly.pdbx_seq_one_letter_code
_entity_poly.pdbx_strand_id
1 'polypeptide(L)'
;MSARRKLAPVRKPDRLTRSLRALERTASTSRVLNLLAIAADSSHRPEYSQHPLFRNRILNNALIVKHRLRSDDLFLFDEARPTATKIIIPFERSDLSLGGQSFFVGQRGWIDLLREACNDPSDMTRDLATLRMIDMLPSLDPFLLREHLRRHGMVVAPCYFALSPSDLEQMQGFVAVEISRLIDLAYRDSGRVNGAAAARLVEALLSTDVDERLEPLRETLVLEGESFKEGVFSWKGFLYYKWMLTRLWPQLTATAGEIGQMIITGAREAETARYVDDARKRLQHGVVVERASVLRTIKVYDDAFEDLIDNGKPQAFREFLLRAPDMFLSLGEKVGVISHIASFWRYRFPEGQQAIVDVEEAVDILQDFDSGLSASLAI
;
A
#
# COMPACT_ATOMS: atom_id res chain seq x y z
N MET A 1 9.74 50.40 -27.03
CA MET A 1 8.52 49.56 -27.09
C MET A 1 8.88 48.17 -26.58
N SER A 2 8.08 47.69 -25.62
CA SER A 2 8.36 46.59 -24.69
C SER A 2 8.50 45.21 -25.37
N ALA A 3 9.59 44.50 -25.07
CA ALA A 3 9.80 43.11 -25.45
C ALA A 3 8.88 42.19 -24.61
N ARG A 4 7.92 41.54 -25.29
CA ARG A 4 7.06 40.52 -24.68
C ARG A 4 7.90 39.33 -24.22
N ARG A 5 8.15 39.26 -22.91
CA ARG A 5 8.62 38.05 -22.20
C ARG A 5 7.64 36.91 -22.51
N LYS A 6 8.10 35.89 -23.25
CA LYS A 6 7.37 34.62 -23.37
C LYS A 6 7.39 33.96 -21.98
N LEU A 7 6.24 33.94 -21.32
CA LEU A 7 6.03 33.17 -20.10
C LEU A 7 6.30 31.69 -20.40
N ALA A 8 7.10 31.05 -19.55
CA ALA A 8 7.36 29.62 -19.63
C ALA A 8 6.04 28.83 -19.57
N PRO A 9 5.92 27.69 -20.28
CA PRO A 9 4.71 26.87 -20.21
C PRO A 9 4.52 26.37 -18.78
N VAL A 10 3.39 26.72 -18.19
CA VAL A 10 2.93 26.24 -16.89
C VAL A 10 2.92 24.70 -16.94
N ARG A 11 3.75 24.05 -16.10
CA ARG A 11 3.78 22.60 -15.94
C ARG A 11 2.36 22.08 -15.70
N LYS A 12 1.89 21.14 -16.53
CA LYS A 12 0.55 20.53 -16.43
C LYS A 12 0.36 19.96 -15.01
N PRO A 13 -0.59 20.49 -14.22
CA PRO A 13 -0.77 20.07 -12.84
C PRO A 13 -1.63 18.81 -12.70
N ASP A 14 -1.27 18.03 -11.68
CA ASP A 14 -1.81 16.79 -11.14
C ASP A 14 -3.35 16.62 -11.25
N ARG A 15 -3.80 15.52 -11.89
CA ARG A 15 -5.22 15.14 -12.00
C ARG A 15 -5.72 14.27 -10.84
N LEU A 16 -4.83 13.58 -10.11
CA LEU A 16 -5.21 12.66 -9.03
C LEU A 16 -5.42 13.40 -7.71
N THR A 17 -4.64 14.46 -7.44
CA THR A 17 -4.81 15.26 -6.20
C THR A 17 -5.71 16.49 -6.36
N ARG A 18 -6.12 16.86 -7.57
CA ARG A 18 -7.02 18.04 -7.78
C ARG A 18 -8.50 17.70 -7.76
N SER A 19 -8.85 16.43 -7.90
CA SER A 19 -10.24 15.99 -7.84
C SER A 19 -10.39 15.01 -6.69
N LEU A 20 -10.92 15.47 -5.56
CA LEU A 20 -11.33 14.56 -4.48
C LEU A 20 -12.34 13.51 -5.00
N ARG A 21 -13.12 13.82 -6.06
CA ARG A 21 -13.95 12.84 -6.78
C ARG A 21 -13.16 11.73 -7.47
N ALA A 22 -11.94 12.00 -7.93
CA ALA A 22 -11.07 10.95 -8.48
C ALA A 22 -10.57 10.03 -7.37
N LEU A 23 -10.28 10.59 -6.18
CA LEU A 23 -9.90 9.83 -4.99
C LEU A 23 -11.07 9.01 -4.41
N GLU A 24 -12.31 9.51 -4.53
CA GLU A 24 -13.52 8.77 -4.17
C GLU A 24 -13.70 7.49 -4.99
N ARG A 25 -13.47 7.60 -6.31
CA ARG A 25 -13.60 6.48 -7.25
C ARG A 25 -12.49 5.44 -7.10
N THR A 26 -11.34 5.83 -6.58
CA THR A 26 -10.27 4.90 -6.18
C THR A 26 -10.50 4.48 -4.73
N ALA A 27 -11.20 3.37 -4.53
CA ALA A 27 -11.34 2.73 -3.21
C ALA A 27 -9.96 2.42 -2.58
N SER A 28 -9.92 2.12 -1.27
CA SER A 28 -8.68 2.01 -0.49
C SER A 28 -7.58 1.22 -1.21
N THR A 29 -6.56 1.92 -1.72
CA THR A 29 -5.41 1.38 -2.45
C THR A 29 -4.16 1.44 -1.58
N SER A 30 -3.05 0.89 -2.05
CA SER A 30 -1.75 1.04 -1.39
C SER A 30 -1.29 2.49 -1.16
N ARG A 31 -1.92 3.50 -1.78
CA ARG A 31 -1.60 4.93 -1.60
C ARG A 31 -2.69 5.75 -0.92
N VAL A 32 -3.93 5.27 -0.90
CA VAL A 32 -5.09 6.03 -0.43
C VAL A 32 -5.90 5.16 0.51
N LEU A 33 -6.13 5.62 1.74
CA LEU A 33 -7.10 5.05 2.66
C LEU A 33 -8.31 5.97 2.72
N ASN A 34 -9.45 5.49 2.21
CA ASN A 34 -10.68 6.27 2.08
C ASN A 34 -11.63 5.97 3.24
N LEU A 35 -11.54 6.76 4.31
CA LEU A 35 -12.35 6.53 5.52
C LEU A 35 -13.81 6.96 5.34
N LEU A 36 -14.12 7.81 4.35
CA LEU A 36 -15.50 8.13 3.99
C LEU A 36 -16.23 6.90 3.46
N ALA A 37 -15.60 6.17 2.53
CA ALA A 37 -16.16 4.95 1.98
C ALA A 37 -16.35 3.89 3.09
N ILE A 38 -15.32 3.70 3.94
CA ILE A 38 -15.41 2.78 5.07
C ILE A 38 -16.53 3.18 6.04
N ALA A 39 -16.68 4.47 6.34
CA ALA A 39 -17.76 4.96 7.19
C ALA A 39 -19.14 4.72 6.57
N ALA A 40 -19.30 4.97 5.27
CA ALA A 40 -20.55 4.71 4.56
C ALA A 40 -20.93 3.22 4.61
N ASP A 41 -19.96 2.33 4.40
CA ASP A 41 -20.19 0.89 4.32
C ASP A 41 -20.28 0.22 5.69
N SER A 42 -19.64 0.75 6.74
CA SER A 42 -19.44 0.03 8.00
C SER A 42 -19.93 0.77 9.26
N SER A 43 -20.36 2.03 9.18
CA SER A 43 -20.80 2.79 10.36
C SER A 43 -21.98 2.19 11.13
N HIS A 44 -22.79 1.36 10.46
CA HIS A 44 -23.89 0.63 11.07
C HIS A 44 -23.44 -0.58 11.91
N ARG A 45 -22.20 -1.03 11.76
CA ARG A 45 -21.65 -2.18 12.48
C ARG A 45 -21.18 -1.76 13.89
N PRO A 46 -21.49 -2.52 14.96
CA PRO A 46 -21.07 -2.17 16.32
C PRO A 46 -19.55 -2.01 16.47
N GLU A 47 -18.79 -2.92 15.86
CA GLU A 47 -17.32 -2.97 15.89
C GLU A 47 -16.66 -1.68 15.38
N TYR A 48 -17.28 -0.98 14.41
CA TYR A 48 -16.78 0.28 13.86
C TYR A 48 -16.66 1.35 14.97
N SER A 49 -17.64 1.38 15.87
CA SER A 49 -17.65 2.33 17.00
C SER A 49 -16.84 1.84 18.22
N GLN A 50 -16.74 0.53 18.41
CA GLN A 50 -16.03 -0.09 19.54
C GLN A 50 -14.50 -0.10 19.34
N HIS A 51 -14.05 -0.32 18.11
CA HIS A 51 -12.64 -0.40 17.74
C HIS A 51 -12.31 0.55 16.57
N PRO A 52 -12.49 1.87 16.73
CA PRO A 52 -12.30 2.80 15.64
C PRO A 52 -10.81 3.06 15.37
N LEU A 53 -10.46 3.36 14.12
CA LEU A 53 -9.10 3.74 13.73
C LEU A 53 -8.65 5.00 14.48
N PHE A 54 -9.50 6.04 14.48
CA PHE A 54 -9.34 7.26 15.27
C PHE A 54 -10.44 7.35 16.34
N ARG A 55 -10.19 8.00 17.48
CA ARG A 55 -11.25 8.37 18.43
C ARG A 55 -12.08 9.52 17.86
N ASN A 56 -11.43 10.46 17.19
CA ASN A 56 -12.10 11.59 16.56
C ASN A 56 -12.93 11.13 15.34
N ARG A 57 -14.19 11.56 15.30
CA ARG A 57 -15.13 11.18 14.24
C ARG A 57 -14.82 11.86 12.90
N ILE A 58 -14.29 13.08 12.91
CA ILE A 58 -13.92 13.80 11.67
C ILE A 58 -12.76 13.09 10.98
N LEU A 59 -11.76 12.63 11.75
CA LEU A 59 -10.68 11.82 11.20
C LEU A 59 -11.17 10.50 10.60
N ASN A 60 -12.14 9.82 11.21
CA ASN A 60 -12.77 8.62 10.62
C ASN A 60 -13.64 8.91 9.38
N ASN A 61 -13.69 10.16 8.91
CA ASN A 61 -14.35 10.59 7.68
C ASN A 61 -13.36 11.38 6.78
N ALA A 62 -12.05 11.17 6.94
CA ALA A 62 -11.01 11.80 6.14
C ALA A 62 -10.54 10.88 4.99
N LEU A 63 -9.79 11.48 4.05
CA LEU A 63 -8.95 10.74 3.11
C LEU A 63 -7.50 10.82 3.60
N ILE A 64 -6.83 9.68 3.67
CA ILE A 64 -5.41 9.60 4.04
C ILE A 64 -4.63 9.16 2.81
N VAL A 65 -3.60 9.92 2.44
CA VAL A 65 -2.87 9.72 1.18
C VAL A 65 -1.37 9.70 1.41
N LYS A 66 -0.68 8.70 0.85
CA LYS A 66 0.78 8.69 0.72
C LYS A 66 1.22 9.63 -0.39
N HIS A 67 1.64 10.83 0.01
CA HIS A 67 1.96 11.93 -0.87
C HIS A 67 3.47 12.08 -1.04
N ARG A 68 3.89 12.42 -2.26
CA ARG A 68 5.28 12.75 -2.58
C ARG A 68 5.45 14.26 -2.48
N LEU A 69 6.32 14.71 -1.58
CA LEU A 69 6.57 16.13 -1.36
C LEU A 69 7.15 16.75 -2.63
N ARG A 70 6.56 17.86 -3.05
CA ARG A 70 7.07 18.69 -4.14
C ARG A 70 8.07 19.68 -3.59
N SER A 71 8.85 20.33 -4.45
CA SER A 71 9.76 21.41 -4.05
C SER A 71 9.04 22.50 -3.24
N ASP A 72 7.80 22.81 -3.62
CA ASP A 72 6.91 23.74 -2.91
C ASP A 72 6.27 23.16 -1.64
N ASP A 73 6.45 21.88 -1.33
CA ASP A 73 6.00 21.27 -0.07
C ASP A 73 7.17 21.12 0.91
N LEU A 74 8.41 21.00 0.42
CA LEU A 74 9.61 20.71 1.24
C LEU A 74 9.84 21.76 2.34
N PHE A 75 9.55 23.03 2.05
CA PHE A 75 9.74 24.11 3.04
C PHE A 75 8.82 23.98 4.27
N LEU A 76 7.78 23.14 4.21
CA LEU A 76 6.86 22.89 5.32
C LEU A 76 7.47 22.00 6.41
N PHE A 77 8.61 21.35 6.16
CA PHE A 77 9.23 20.39 7.06
C PHE A 77 10.58 20.89 7.57
N ASP A 78 10.98 20.43 8.75
CA ASP A 78 12.30 20.74 9.31
C ASP A 78 13.38 19.82 8.73
N GLU A 79 13.01 18.59 8.37
CA GLU A 79 13.90 17.60 7.77
C GLU A 79 13.49 17.34 6.31
N ALA A 80 14.48 17.21 5.44
CA ALA A 80 14.26 16.82 4.05
C ALA A 80 13.74 15.39 3.99
N ARG A 81 12.53 15.20 3.44
CA ARG A 81 11.94 13.89 3.23
C ARG A 81 11.24 13.83 1.86
N PRO A 82 11.24 12.67 1.19
CA PRO A 82 10.64 12.55 -0.14
C PRO A 82 9.12 12.36 -0.10
N THR A 83 8.60 11.75 0.97
CA THR A 83 7.20 11.40 1.12
C THR A 83 6.67 11.82 2.49
N ALA A 84 5.37 12.08 2.55
CA ALA A 84 4.64 12.38 3.77
C ALA A 84 3.20 11.88 3.65
N THR A 85 2.55 11.68 4.79
CA THR A 85 1.13 11.33 4.84
C THR A 85 0.30 12.59 4.84
N LYS A 86 -0.48 12.78 3.78
CA LYS A 86 -1.44 13.86 3.65
C LYS A 86 -2.78 13.45 4.22
N ILE A 87 -3.33 14.27 5.10
CA ILE A 87 -4.68 14.14 5.62
C ILE A 87 -5.55 15.17 4.91
N ILE A 88 -6.68 14.72 4.37
CA ILE A 88 -7.66 15.58 3.70
C ILE A 88 -9.00 15.39 4.39
N ILE A 89 -9.50 16.46 5.00
CA ILE A 89 -10.82 16.50 5.63
C ILE A 89 -11.74 17.25 4.67
N PRO A 90 -12.72 16.57 4.04
CA PRO A 90 -13.63 17.23 3.11
C PRO A 90 -14.50 18.26 3.84
N PHE A 91 -14.85 19.35 3.16
CA PHE A 91 -15.80 20.32 3.71
C PHE A 91 -17.20 19.72 3.82
N GLU A 92 -17.59 18.91 2.84
CA GLU A 92 -18.86 18.18 2.81
C GLU A 92 -18.62 16.73 2.42
N ARG A 93 -19.23 15.79 3.16
CA ARG A 93 -19.00 14.35 2.97
C ARG A 93 -19.71 13.82 1.74
N SER A 94 -20.88 14.39 1.41
CA SER A 94 -21.67 14.01 0.25
C SER A 94 -21.24 14.68 -1.05
N ASP A 95 -20.42 15.73 -0.99
CA ASP A 95 -19.92 16.40 -2.20
C ASP A 95 -18.45 16.83 -2.07
N LEU A 96 -17.58 15.91 -2.47
CA LEU A 96 -16.14 16.11 -2.53
C LEU A 96 -15.68 17.17 -3.54
N SER A 97 -16.56 17.67 -4.43
CA SER A 97 -16.19 18.75 -5.35
C SER A 97 -15.97 20.09 -4.66
N LEU A 98 -16.55 20.27 -3.46
CA LEU A 98 -16.36 21.48 -2.66
C LEU A 98 -14.93 21.60 -2.11
N GLY A 99 -14.15 20.53 -2.18
CA GLY A 99 -12.79 20.49 -1.65
C GLY A 99 -12.75 20.11 -0.18
N GLY A 100 -11.65 20.46 0.48
CA GLY A 100 -11.43 20.16 1.88
C GLY A 100 -10.19 20.82 2.43
N GLN A 101 -10.07 20.83 3.76
CA GLN A 101 -8.85 21.22 4.45
C GLN A 101 -7.84 20.07 4.35
N SER A 102 -6.56 20.39 4.20
CA SER A 102 -5.52 19.36 4.17
C SER A 102 -4.23 19.83 4.82
N PHE A 103 -3.53 18.88 5.42
CA PHE A 103 -2.21 19.07 6.03
C PHE A 103 -1.40 17.78 5.92
N PHE A 104 -0.09 17.86 6.12
CA PHE A 104 0.78 16.70 6.20
C PHE A 104 1.09 16.34 7.65
N VAL A 105 1.19 15.04 7.93
CA VAL A 105 1.73 14.59 9.21
C VAL A 105 3.22 14.97 9.28
N GLY A 106 3.61 15.67 10.34
CA GLY A 106 5.00 16.10 10.56
C GLY A 106 5.39 17.44 9.94
N GLN A 107 4.49 18.15 9.22
CA GLN A 107 4.80 19.53 8.81
C GLN A 107 4.83 20.48 10.02
N ARG A 108 5.52 21.62 9.93
CA ARG A 108 5.48 22.64 10.98
C ARG A 108 4.04 23.05 11.30
N GLY A 109 3.67 23.04 12.58
CA GLY A 109 2.33 23.40 13.05
C GLY A 109 1.21 22.39 12.76
N TRP A 110 1.52 21.17 12.29
CA TRP A 110 0.49 20.19 11.90
C TRP A 110 -0.46 19.77 13.02
N ILE A 111 -0.01 19.79 14.28
CA ILE A 111 -0.84 19.46 15.45
C ILE A 111 -1.93 20.51 15.65
N ASP A 112 -1.61 21.79 15.46
CA ASP A 112 -2.58 22.88 15.61
C ASP A 112 -3.57 22.86 14.44
N LEU A 113 -3.10 22.62 13.21
CA LEU A 113 -3.97 22.42 12.04
C LEU A 113 -4.91 21.23 12.22
N LEU A 114 -4.43 20.13 12.80
CA LEU A 114 -5.25 18.97 13.11
C LEU A 114 -6.35 19.31 14.11
N ARG A 115 -6.00 20.00 15.21
CA ARG A 115 -6.95 20.41 16.25
C ARG A 115 -8.01 21.35 15.69
N GLU A 116 -7.61 22.33 14.89
CA GLU A 116 -8.50 23.25 14.20
C GLU A 116 -9.47 22.49 13.27
N ALA A 117 -8.93 21.61 12.42
CA ALA A 117 -9.74 20.85 11.46
C ALA A 117 -10.71 19.86 12.14
N CYS A 118 -10.36 19.34 13.31
CA CYS A 118 -11.21 18.42 14.07
C CYS A 118 -12.19 19.14 15.00
N ASN A 119 -12.03 20.45 15.23
CA ASN A 119 -12.82 21.25 16.17
C ASN A 119 -13.08 20.54 17.51
N ASP A 120 -12.07 19.83 18.01
CA ASP A 120 -12.18 18.91 19.14
C ASP A 120 -11.23 19.32 20.27
N PRO A 121 -11.76 19.78 21.42
CA PRO A 121 -10.94 20.18 22.56
C PRO A 121 -10.42 18.99 23.39
N SER A 122 -10.75 17.75 23.01
CA SER A 122 -10.41 16.55 23.76
C SER A 122 -8.94 16.08 23.56
N ASP A 123 -8.55 15.09 24.37
CA ASP A 123 -7.23 14.48 24.26
C ASP A 123 -7.05 13.70 22.94
N MET A 124 -6.24 14.28 22.05
CA MET A 124 -5.91 13.69 20.74
C MET A 124 -4.69 12.75 20.78
N THR A 125 -4.17 12.39 21.96
CA THR A 125 -2.92 11.62 22.08
C THR A 125 -2.95 10.32 21.28
N ARG A 126 -4.03 9.53 21.37
CA ARG A 126 -4.18 8.30 20.58
C ARG A 126 -4.17 8.57 19.08
N ASP A 127 -4.91 9.58 18.64
CA ASP A 127 -5.07 9.88 17.21
C ASP A 127 -3.79 10.44 16.61
N LEU A 128 -3.06 11.27 17.35
CA LEU A 128 -1.72 11.74 16.99
C LEU A 128 -0.74 10.57 16.87
N ALA A 129 -0.77 9.61 17.81
CA ALA A 129 0.04 8.41 17.73
C ALA A 129 -0.32 7.58 16.48
N THR A 130 -1.62 7.36 16.21
CA THR A 130 -2.09 6.66 15.00
C THR A 130 -1.60 7.34 13.73
N LEU A 131 -1.73 8.66 13.62
CA LEU A 131 -1.27 9.41 12.44
C LEU A 131 0.24 9.30 12.23
N ARG A 132 1.04 9.33 13.32
CA ARG A 132 2.49 9.13 13.25
C ARG A 132 2.86 7.71 12.83
N MET A 133 2.18 6.69 13.36
CA MET A 133 2.36 5.29 12.94
C MET A 133 2.04 5.10 11.47
N ILE A 134 0.91 5.64 11.02
CA ILE A 134 0.57 5.65 9.60
C ILE A 134 1.66 6.34 8.81
N ASP A 135 2.22 7.46 9.27
CA ASP A 135 3.23 8.22 8.54
C ASP A 135 4.54 7.48 8.29
N MET A 136 4.93 6.59 9.21
CA MET A 136 6.14 5.76 9.06
C MET A 136 6.03 4.74 7.92
N LEU A 137 4.82 4.37 7.50
CA LEU A 137 4.62 3.33 6.50
C LEU A 137 4.93 3.81 5.07
N PRO A 138 5.53 2.97 4.21
CA PRO A 138 5.71 3.29 2.79
C PRO A 138 4.42 3.23 1.98
N SER A 139 3.45 2.41 2.41
CA SER A 139 2.14 2.21 1.78
C SER A 139 1.03 2.17 2.82
N LEU A 140 -0.22 2.24 2.34
CA LEU A 140 -1.45 2.07 3.10
C LEU A 140 -2.13 0.75 2.73
N ASP A 141 -1.38 -0.23 2.24
CA ASP A 141 -1.98 -1.53 1.96
C ASP A 141 -2.51 -2.15 3.28
N PRO A 142 -3.65 -2.85 3.23
CA PRO A 142 -4.35 -3.20 4.46
C PRO A 142 -3.58 -4.14 5.39
N PHE A 143 -2.74 -5.00 4.83
CA PHE A 143 -1.98 -6.01 5.58
C PHE A 143 -0.83 -5.37 6.35
N LEU A 144 -0.03 -4.53 5.68
CA LEU A 144 1.03 -3.77 6.33
C LEU A 144 0.48 -2.82 7.38
N LEU A 145 -0.57 -2.06 7.03
CA LEU A 145 -1.18 -1.08 7.94
C LEU A 145 -1.73 -1.75 9.20
N ARG A 146 -2.48 -2.84 9.04
CA ARG A 146 -3.04 -3.58 10.18
C ARG A 146 -1.94 -4.11 11.08
N GLU A 147 -0.96 -4.79 10.51
CA GLU A 147 0.11 -5.42 11.31
C GLU A 147 0.96 -4.38 12.04
N HIS A 148 1.28 -3.27 11.38
CA HIS A 148 2.00 -2.18 12.01
C HIS A 148 1.24 -1.59 13.20
N LEU A 149 -0.06 -1.30 13.05
CA LEU A 149 -0.89 -0.81 14.15
C LEU A 149 -1.01 -1.84 15.28
N ARG A 150 -1.26 -3.11 14.94
CA ARG A 150 -1.42 -4.20 15.91
C ARG A 150 -0.18 -4.40 16.77
N ARG A 151 1.02 -4.39 16.17
CA ARG A 151 2.31 -4.50 16.89
C ARG A 151 2.55 -3.38 17.89
N HIS A 152 1.96 -2.21 17.67
CA HIS A 152 2.00 -1.07 18.58
C HIS A 152 0.81 -1.05 19.56
N GLY A 153 0.10 -2.17 19.72
CA GLY A 153 -1.00 -2.32 20.68
C GLY A 153 -2.32 -1.67 20.24
N MET A 154 -2.45 -1.28 18.98
CA MET A 154 -3.68 -0.67 18.46
C MET A 154 -4.65 -1.73 17.94
N VAL A 155 -5.76 -1.91 18.65
CA VAL A 155 -6.88 -2.74 18.21
C VAL A 155 -7.84 -1.88 17.38
N VAL A 156 -8.01 -2.25 16.11
CA VAL A 156 -8.84 -1.54 15.12
C VAL A 156 -9.71 -2.56 14.38
N ALA A 157 -10.96 -2.19 14.10
CA ALA A 157 -11.93 -3.07 13.45
C ALA A 157 -11.48 -3.51 12.04
N PRO A 158 -11.79 -4.76 11.62
CA PRO A 158 -11.40 -5.30 10.31
C PRO A 158 -11.86 -4.46 9.11
N CYS A 159 -12.98 -3.75 9.23
CA CYS A 159 -13.53 -2.91 8.15
C CYS A 159 -12.54 -1.81 7.67
N TYR A 160 -11.63 -1.36 8.52
CA TYR A 160 -10.60 -0.38 8.14
C TYR A 160 -9.47 -0.98 7.27
N PHE A 161 -9.43 -2.31 7.16
CA PHE A 161 -8.43 -3.06 6.40
C PHE A 161 -9.07 -3.88 5.26
N ALA A 162 -10.27 -3.49 4.82
CA ALA A 162 -10.89 -4.10 3.67
C ALA A 162 -10.14 -3.75 2.37
N LEU A 163 -10.01 -4.73 1.48
CA LEU A 163 -9.51 -4.51 0.12
C LEU A 163 -10.54 -3.71 -0.69
N SER A 164 -10.05 -2.93 -1.66
CA SER A 164 -10.94 -2.23 -2.58
C SER A 164 -11.78 -3.22 -3.40
N PRO A 165 -13.04 -2.90 -3.75
CA PRO A 165 -13.85 -3.76 -4.61
C PRO A 165 -13.17 -4.12 -5.94
N SER A 166 -12.42 -3.17 -6.51
CA SER A 166 -11.68 -3.37 -7.76
C SER A 166 -10.49 -4.33 -7.59
N ASP A 167 -9.77 -4.28 -6.47
CA ASP A 167 -8.69 -5.23 -6.19
C ASP A 167 -9.26 -6.62 -5.92
N LEU A 168 -10.37 -6.72 -5.18
CA LEU A 168 -11.05 -7.99 -4.92
C LEU A 168 -11.48 -8.66 -6.23
N GLU A 169 -12.13 -7.92 -7.13
CA GLU A 169 -12.57 -8.44 -8.44
C GLU A 169 -11.39 -8.95 -9.28
N GLN A 170 -10.31 -8.16 -9.38
CA GLN A 170 -9.12 -8.54 -10.15
C GLN A 170 -8.33 -9.69 -9.53
N MET A 171 -8.35 -9.82 -8.20
CA MET A 171 -7.63 -10.85 -7.48
C MET A 171 -8.40 -12.19 -7.44
N GLN A 172 -9.73 -12.16 -7.59
CA GLN A 172 -10.58 -13.36 -7.50
C GLN A 172 -10.13 -14.48 -8.45
N GLY A 173 -9.85 -14.15 -9.71
CA GLY A 173 -9.38 -15.13 -10.70
C GLY A 173 -8.00 -15.71 -10.38
N PHE A 174 -7.08 -14.87 -9.87
CA PHE A 174 -5.75 -15.31 -9.45
C PHE A 174 -5.83 -16.28 -8.28
N VAL A 175 -6.62 -15.93 -7.25
CA VAL A 175 -6.78 -16.76 -6.05
C VAL A 175 -7.47 -18.06 -6.39
N ALA A 176 -8.47 -18.05 -7.27
CA ALA A 176 -9.13 -19.27 -7.74
C ALA A 176 -8.14 -20.29 -8.34
N VAL A 177 -7.18 -19.81 -9.13
CA VAL A 177 -6.11 -20.67 -9.67
C VAL A 177 -5.18 -21.17 -8.57
N GLU A 178 -4.69 -20.28 -7.69
CA GLU A 178 -3.78 -20.67 -6.60
C GLU A 178 -4.38 -21.75 -5.68
N ILE A 179 -5.66 -21.60 -5.31
CA ILE A 179 -6.32 -22.52 -4.37
C ILE A 179 -7.01 -23.71 -5.04
N SER A 180 -7.09 -23.76 -6.37
CA SER A 180 -7.66 -24.89 -7.13
C SER A 180 -7.05 -26.23 -6.70
N ARG A 181 -5.73 -26.27 -6.54
CA ARG A 181 -5.00 -27.46 -6.10
C ARG A 181 -5.41 -27.93 -4.70
N LEU A 182 -5.70 -26.99 -3.80
CA LEU A 182 -6.20 -27.31 -2.46
C LEU A 182 -7.62 -27.87 -2.50
N ILE A 183 -8.47 -27.33 -3.36
CA ILE A 183 -9.82 -27.82 -3.58
C ILE A 183 -9.78 -29.23 -4.15
N ASP A 184 -8.92 -29.48 -5.14
CA ASP A 184 -8.76 -30.82 -5.71
C ASP A 184 -8.31 -31.82 -4.64
N LEU A 185 -7.39 -31.44 -3.74
CA LEU A 185 -6.99 -32.28 -2.61
C LEU A 185 -8.16 -32.55 -1.65
N ALA A 186 -8.90 -31.52 -1.24
CA ALA A 186 -9.99 -31.63 -0.27
C ALA A 186 -11.18 -32.46 -0.80
N TYR A 187 -11.39 -32.49 -2.13
CA TYR A 187 -12.51 -33.18 -2.78
C TYR A 187 -12.12 -34.47 -3.51
N ARG A 188 -10.87 -34.94 -3.39
CA ARG A 188 -10.39 -36.21 -3.99
C ARG A 188 -11.27 -37.41 -3.63
N ASP A 189 -11.79 -37.46 -2.39
CA ASP A 189 -12.67 -38.54 -1.92
C ASP A 189 -14.17 -38.34 -2.23
N SER A 190 -14.58 -37.15 -2.68
CA SER A 190 -16.00 -36.81 -2.88
C SER A 190 -16.51 -37.05 -4.30
N GLY A 191 -15.66 -37.47 -5.24
CA GLY A 191 -16.01 -37.88 -6.60
C GLY A 191 -16.58 -36.79 -7.53
N ARG A 192 -16.73 -35.53 -7.08
CA ARG A 192 -17.18 -34.39 -7.90
C ARG A 192 -16.46 -33.10 -7.49
N VAL A 193 -15.51 -32.66 -8.31
CA VAL A 193 -15.05 -31.26 -8.29
C VAL A 193 -16.18 -30.40 -8.83
N ASN A 194 -16.91 -29.73 -7.94
CA ASN A 194 -17.92 -28.77 -8.34
C ASN A 194 -17.25 -27.39 -8.42
N GLY A 195 -17.17 -26.78 -9.60
CA GLY A 195 -16.61 -25.41 -9.75
C GLY A 195 -17.30 -24.38 -8.84
N ALA A 196 -18.55 -24.65 -8.44
CA ALA A 196 -19.27 -23.86 -7.44
C ALA A 196 -18.69 -23.98 -6.01
N ALA A 197 -18.03 -25.09 -5.65
CA ALA A 197 -17.33 -25.21 -4.35
C ALA A 197 -16.05 -24.38 -4.33
N ALA A 198 -15.30 -24.38 -5.45
CA ALA A 198 -14.12 -23.54 -5.62
C ALA A 198 -14.43 -22.05 -5.47
N ALA A 199 -15.43 -21.57 -6.20
CA ALA A 199 -15.85 -20.17 -6.15
C ALA A 199 -16.26 -19.72 -4.74
N ARG A 200 -16.99 -20.57 -4.00
CA ARG A 200 -17.38 -20.29 -2.61
C ARG A 200 -16.19 -20.23 -1.66
N LEU A 201 -15.18 -21.07 -1.84
CA LEU A 201 -13.97 -21.05 -1.01
C LEU A 201 -13.14 -19.78 -1.27
N VAL A 202 -13.00 -19.38 -2.53
CA VAL A 202 -12.35 -18.12 -2.90
C VAL A 202 -13.07 -16.95 -2.26
N GLU A 203 -14.39 -16.89 -2.37
CA GLU A 203 -15.20 -15.83 -1.76
C GLU A 203 -15.03 -15.79 -0.24
N ALA A 204 -15.08 -16.96 0.42
CA ALA A 204 -14.88 -17.09 1.86
C ALA A 204 -13.48 -16.60 2.30
N LEU A 205 -12.43 -16.93 1.54
CA LEU A 205 -11.05 -16.50 1.82
C LEU A 205 -10.84 -15.00 1.59
N LEU A 206 -11.54 -14.42 0.62
CA LEU A 206 -11.42 -13.00 0.26
C LEU A 206 -12.37 -12.08 1.02
N SER A 207 -13.31 -12.64 1.77
CA SER A 207 -14.18 -11.92 2.70
C SER A 207 -13.36 -11.11 3.72
N THR A 208 -13.96 -10.01 4.20
CA THR A 208 -13.40 -9.20 5.29
C THR A 208 -13.56 -9.90 6.63
N ASP A 209 -14.67 -10.61 6.79
CA ASP A 209 -15.00 -11.38 7.98
C ASP A 209 -14.64 -12.85 7.76
N VAL A 210 -14.15 -13.51 8.82
CA VAL A 210 -13.81 -14.94 8.74
C VAL A 210 -15.10 -15.73 8.58
N ASP A 211 -15.15 -16.43 7.46
CA ASP A 211 -16.36 -17.10 7.00
C ASP A 211 -16.45 -18.53 7.56
N GLU A 212 -17.63 -18.90 8.07
CA GLU A 212 -17.91 -20.26 8.59
C GLU A 212 -17.64 -21.35 7.55
N ARG A 213 -17.67 -21.02 6.25
CA ARG A 213 -17.30 -21.93 5.15
C ARG A 213 -15.86 -22.42 5.22
N LEU A 214 -14.98 -21.75 5.97
CA LEU A 214 -13.58 -22.14 6.17
C LEU A 214 -13.37 -23.13 7.33
N GLU A 215 -14.43 -23.50 8.06
CA GLU A 215 -14.34 -24.39 9.23
C GLU A 215 -13.68 -25.75 8.95
N PRO A 216 -13.93 -26.44 7.82
CA PRO A 216 -13.22 -27.69 7.51
C PRO A 216 -11.69 -27.52 7.39
N LEU A 217 -11.25 -26.36 6.92
CA LEU A 217 -9.82 -26.04 6.85
C LEU A 217 -9.26 -25.78 8.25
N ARG A 218 -10.03 -25.15 9.13
CA ARG A 218 -9.66 -24.93 10.54
C ARG A 218 -9.38 -26.25 11.25
N GLU A 219 -10.26 -27.24 11.07
CA GLU A 219 -10.11 -28.57 11.65
C GLU A 219 -8.84 -29.26 11.13
N THR A 220 -8.61 -29.20 9.81
CA THR A 220 -7.43 -29.79 9.17
C THR A 220 -6.12 -29.19 9.67
N LEU A 221 -6.10 -27.87 9.89
CA LEU A 221 -4.91 -27.14 10.35
C LEU A 221 -4.74 -27.13 11.87
N VAL A 222 -5.71 -27.65 12.63
CA VAL A 222 -5.70 -27.66 14.10
C VAL A 222 -5.38 -26.27 14.65
N LEU A 223 -6.10 -25.27 14.12
CA LEU A 223 -6.02 -23.88 14.58
C LEU A 223 -7.29 -23.54 15.36
N GLU A 224 -7.12 -22.90 16.52
CA GLU A 224 -8.23 -22.50 17.37
C GLU A 224 -8.58 -21.03 17.14
N GLY A 225 -9.89 -20.72 17.14
CA GLY A 225 -10.46 -19.38 17.20
C GLY A 225 -9.63 -18.26 16.57
N GLU A 226 -9.02 -17.43 17.41
CA GLU A 226 -8.24 -16.26 16.99
C GLU A 226 -6.99 -16.61 16.17
N SER A 227 -6.29 -17.70 16.48
CA SER A 227 -5.13 -18.13 15.69
C SER A 227 -5.54 -18.53 14.27
N PHE A 228 -6.74 -19.09 14.10
CA PHE A 228 -7.27 -19.37 12.77
C PHE A 228 -7.63 -18.09 12.03
N LYS A 229 -8.32 -17.15 12.68
CA LYS A 229 -8.69 -15.86 12.06
C LYS A 229 -7.45 -15.08 11.60
N GLU A 230 -6.44 -15.01 12.45
CA GLU A 230 -5.15 -14.39 12.11
C GLU A 230 -4.45 -15.15 10.98
N GLY A 231 -4.45 -16.47 11.01
CA GLY A 231 -3.90 -17.29 9.92
C GLY A 231 -4.59 -17.03 8.58
N VAL A 232 -5.92 -17.01 8.54
CA VAL A 232 -6.69 -16.72 7.31
C VAL A 232 -6.39 -15.30 6.79
N PHE A 233 -6.34 -14.31 7.68
CA PHE A 233 -5.93 -12.95 7.32
C PHE A 233 -4.52 -12.93 6.73
N SER A 234 -3.59 -13.66 7.35
CA SER A 234 -2.21 -13.79 6.89
C SER A 234 -2.11 -14.44 5.52
N TRP A 235 -2.86 -15.52 5.29
CA TRP A 235 -2.90 -16.19 4.00
C TRP A 235 -3.42 -15.27 2.89
N LYS A 236 -4.52 -14.55 3.17
CA LYS A 236 -5.09 -13.55 2.28
C LYS A 236 -4.05 -12.48 1.92
N GLY A 237 -3.24 -12.02 2.88
CA GLY A 237 -2.19 -11.04 2.61
C GLY A 237 -1.10 -11.54 1.69
N PHE A 238 -0.63 -12.79 1.86
CA PHE A 238 0.35 -13.37 0.94
C PHE A 238 -0.20 -13.54 -0.47
N LEU A 239 -1.45 -13.99 -0.61
CA LEU A 239 -2.13 -14.06 -1.90
C LEU A 239 -2.25 -12.67 -2.55
N TYR A 240 -2.58 -11.64 -1.78
CA TYR A 240 -2.61 -10.25 -2.24
C TYR A 240 -1.24 -9.78 -2.75
N TYR A 241 -0.17 -9.98 -1.98
CA TYR A 241 1.17 -9.59 -2.43
C TYR A 241 1.60 -10.37 -3.67
N LYS A 242 1.38 -11.69 -3.73
CA LYS A 242 1.68 -12.49 -4.93
C LYS A 242 0.95 -11.95 -6.15
N TRP A 243 -0.36 -11.73 -6.03
CA TRP A 243 -1.17 -11.15 -7.11
C TRP A 243 -0.64 -9.79 -7.55
N MET A 244 -0.42 -8.86 -6.62
CA MET A 244 0.07 -7.51 -6.94
C MET A 244 1.43 -7.56 -7.65
N LEU A 245 2.32 -8.47 -7.22
CA LEU A 245 3.65 -8.64 -7.81
C LEU A 245 3.60 -9.11 -9.28
N THR A 246 2.58 -9.85 -9.70
CA THR A 246 2.42 -10.24 -11.12
C THR A 246 2.32 -9.03 -12.05
N ARG A 247 1.75 -7.93 -11.57
CA ARG A 247 1.60 -6.66 -12.29
C ARG A 247 2.78 -5.73 -12.07
N LEU A 248 3.32 -5.74 -10.84
CA LEU A 248 4.36 -4.80 -10.44
C LEU A 248 5.73 -5.16 -11.04
N TRP A 249 6.07 -6.45 -11.19
CA TRP A 249 7.37 -6.85 -11.75
C TRP A 249 7.62 -6.40 -13.19
N PRO A 250 6.67 -6.57 -14.14
CA PRO A 250 6.83 -6.02 -15.49
C PRO A 250 7.03 -4.50 -15.47
N GLN A 251 6.21 -3.78 -14.69
CA GLN A 251 6.28 -2.32 -14.59
C GLN A 251 7.60 -1.84 -14.00
N LEU A 252 8.09 -2.50 -12.95
CA LEU A 252 9.38 -2.17 -12.35
C LEU A 252 10.54 -2.45 -13.30
N THR A 253 10.49 -3.56 -14.04
CA THR A 253 11.54 -3.92 -15.02
C THR A 253 11.61 -2.88 -16.13
N ALA A 254 10.45 -2.46 -16.68
CA ALA A 254 10.38 -1.40 -17.66
C ALA A 254 10.92 -0.06 -17.10
N THR A 255 10.50 0.28 -15.87
CA THR A 255 10.95 1.49 -15.16
C THR A 255 12.47 1.53 -14.95
N ALA A 256 13.08 0.43 -14.50
CA ALA A 256 14.53 0.34 -14.32
C ALA A 256 15.30 0.49 -15.64
N GLY A 257 14.75 -0.04 -16.74
CA GLY A 257 15.30 0.15 -18.09
C GLY A 257 15.23 1.62 -18.53
N GLU A 258 14.09 2.26 -18.37
CA GLU A 258 13.88 3.67 -18.74
C GLU A 258 14.71 4.64 -17.90
N ILE A 259 14.89 4.38 -16.59
CA ILE A 259 15.81 5.14 -15.73
C ILE A 259 17.22 5.12 -16.30
N GLY A 260 17.68 3.95 -16.77
CA GLY A 260 18.99 3.79 -17.41
C GLY A 260 19.13 4.61 -18.69
N GLN A 261 18.04 4.80 -19.43
CA GLN A 261 18.00 5.47 -20.73
C GLN A 261 17.53 6.94 -20.67
N MET A 262 17.20 7.47 -19.50
CA MET A 262 16.65 8.83 -19.42
C MET A 262 17.66 9.88 -19.91
N ILE A 263 17.14 10.88 -20.60
CA ILE A 263 17.90 12.03 -21.09
C ILE A 263 17.85 13.13 -20.03
N ILE A 264 19.03 13.56 -19.60
CA ILE A 264 19.17 14.67 -18.67
C ILE A 264 19.49 15.95 -19.43
N THR A 265 18.76 17.02 -19.16
CA THR A 265 19.01 18.35 -19.71
C THR A 265 19.64 19.26 -18.66
N GLY A 266 20.09 20.44 -19.07
CA GLY A 266 20.72 21.42 -18.17
C GLY A 266 22.25 21.33 -18.12
N ALA A 267 22.87 22.36 -17.55
CA ALA A 267 24.31 22.39 -17.32
C ALA A 267 24.66 21.39 -16.22
N ARG A 268 25.66 20.55 -16.45
CA ARG A 268 26.10 19.55 -15.47
C ARG A 268 27.54 19.81 -15.12
N GLU A 269 27.78 20.09 -13.85
CA GLU A 269 29.12 20.04 -13.29
C GLU A 269 29.59 18.57 -13.26
N ALA A 270 30.90 18.35 -13.30
CA ALA A 270 31.48 17.00 -13.36
C ALA A 270 31.04 16.13 -12.17
N GLU A 271 30.86 16.74 -11.00
CA GLU A 271 30.42 16.05 -9.79
C GLU A 271 28.96 15.57 -9.90
N THR A 272 28.04 16.44 -10.33
CA THR A 272 26.62 16.11 -10.51
C THR A 272 26.44 15.03 -11.58
N ALA A 273 27.19 15.11 -12.68
CA ALA A 273 27.15 14.09 -13.73
C ALA A 273 27.57 12.71 -13.18
N ARG A 274 28.67 12.66 -12.39
CA ARG A 274 29.13 11.43 -11.75
C ARG A 274 28.11 10.88 -10.75
N TYR A 275 27.54 11.74 -9.91
CA TYR A 275 26.51 11.33 -8.95
C TYR A 275 25.33 10.64 -9.63
N VAL A 276 24.81 11.24 -10.70
CA VAL A 276 23.70 10.69 -11.49
C VAL A 276 24.05 9.30 -12.03
N ASP A 277 25.22 9.14 -12.64
CA ASP A 277 25.63 7.88 -13.25
C ASP A 277 25.78 6.77 -12.19
N ASP A 278 26.33 7.10 -11.02
CA ASP A 278 26.45 6.18 -9.90
C ASP A 278 25.09 5.84 -9.29
N ALA A 279 24.21 6.82 -9.12
CA ALA A 279 22.86 6.61 -8.61
C ALA A 279 22.04 5.70 -9.54
N ARG A 280 22.13 5.86 -10.87
CA ARG A 280 21.47 4.95 -11.83
C ARG A 280 21.93 3.50 -11.64
N LYS A 281 23.25 3.26 -11.52
CA LYS A 281 23.80 1.92 -11.31
C LYS A 281 23.33 1.33 -9.98
N ARG A 282 23.35 2.12 -8.91
CA ARG A 282 22.86 1.71 -7.58
C ARG A 282 21.38 1.33 -7.64
N LEU A 283 20.54 2.12 -8.28
CA LEU A 283 19.11 1.82 -8.44
C LEU A 283 18.86 0.53 -9.22
N GLN A 284 19.53 0.34 -10.36
CA GLN A 284 19.39 -0.87 -11.16
C GLN A 284 19.79 -2.12 -10.36
N HIS A 285 20.88 -2.03 -9.59
CA HIS A 285 21.30 -3.11 -8.71
C HIS A 285 20.32 -3.32 -7.54
N GLY A 286 19.91 -2.25 -6.87
CA GLY A 286 19.00 -2.27 -5.73
C GLY A 286 17.64 -2.89 -6.07
N VAL A 287 17.09 -2.59 -7.25
CA VAL A 287 15.86 -3.22 -7.76
C VAL A 287 16.00 -4.75 -7.87
N VAL A 288 17.15 -5.25 -8.36
CA VAL A 288 17.39 -6.69 -8.47
C VAL A 288 17.52 -7.34 -7.09
N VAL A 289 18.25 -6.70 -6.17
CA VAL A 289 18.41 -7.16 -4.79
C VAL A 289 17.07 -7.22 -4.07
N GLU A 290 16.27 -6.17 -4.19
CA GLU A 290 14.94 -6.09 -3.58
C GLU A 290 13.99 -7.15 -4.16
N ARG A 291 13.97 -7.32 -5.48
CA ARG A 291 13.20 -8.40 -6.12
C ARG A 291 13.60 -9.77 -5.58
N ALA A 292 14.90 -10.06 -5.47
CA ALA A 292 15.37 -11.33 -4.92
C ALA A 292 14.95 -11.50 -3.46
N SER A 293 14.95 -10.42 -2.66
CA SER A 293 14.49 -10.47 -1.28
C SER A 293 12.99 -10.76 -1.16
N VAL A 294 12.16 -10.09 -1.95
CA VAL A 294 10.71 -10.34 -1.98
C VAL A 294 10.42 -11.78 -2.40
N LEU A 295 11.08 -12.28 -3.45
CA LEU A 295 10.89 -13.66 -3.92
C LEU A 295 11.30 -14.69 -2.88
N ARG A 296 12.34 -14.44 -2.06
CA ARG A 296 12.69 -15.33 -0.95
C ARG A 296 11.57 -15.41 0.08
N THR A 297 10.95 -14.29 0.43
CA THR A 297 9.82 -14.25 1.38
C THR A 297 8.60 -14.97 0.83
N ILE A 298 8.27 -14.76 -0.45
CA ILE A 298 7.17 -15.47 -1.12
C ILE A 298 7.43 -16.98 -1.20
N LYS A 299 8.68 -17.38 -1.44
CA LYS A 299 9.07 -18.80 -1.52
C LYS A 299 8.76 -19.57 -0.23
N VAL A 300 8.86 -18.95 0.94
CA VAL A 300 8.47 -19.60 2.22
C VAL A 300 7.00 -20.01 2.21
N TYR A 301 6.12 -19.18 1.65
CA TYR A 301 4.71 -19.53 1.45
C TYR A 301 4.56 -20.64 0.41
N ASP A 302 5.22 -20.51 -0.75
CA ASP A 302 5.11 -21.48 -1.83
C ASP A 302 5.52 -22.87 -1.38
N ASP A 303 6.68 -22.99 -0.72
CA ASP A 303 7.20 -24.25 -0.20
C ASP A 303 6.25 -24.86 0.85
N ALA A 304 5.71 -24.04 1.77
CA ALA A 304 4.78 -24.52 2.80
C ALA A 304 3.41 -24.94 2.23
N PHE A 305 2.95 -24.25 1.19
CA PHE A 305 1.71 -24.58 0.50
C PHE A 305 1.89 -25.84 -0.36
N GLU A 306 2.99 -25.98 -1.09
CA GLU A 306 3.32 -27.20 -1.85
C GLU A 306 3.43 -28.43 -0.93
N ASP A 307 4.05 -28.30 0.26
CA ASP A 307 4.11 -29.37 1.25
C ASP A 307 2.73 -29.80 1.77
N LEU A 308 1.78 -28.88 1.89
CA LEU A 308 0.39 -29.21 2.23
C LEU A 308 -0.27 -30.00 1.10
N ILE A 309 -0.07 -29.59 -0.16
CA ILE A 309 -0.76 -30.15 -1.32
C ILE A 309 -0.20 -31.51 -1.73
N ASP A 310 1.12 -31.60 -1.90
CA ASP A 310 1.77 -32.75 -2.50
C ASP A 310 2.17 -33.79 -1.46
N ASN A 311 2.59 -33.34 -0.27
CA ASN A 311 3.07 -34.21 0.80
C ASN A 311 2.03 -34.45 1.90
N GLY A 312 0.87 -33.78 1.86
CA GLY A 312 -0.19 -33.92 2.86
C GLY A 312 0.26 -33.51 4.27
N LYS A 313 1.20 -32.57 4.40
CA LYS A 313 1.79 -32.13 5.67
C LYS A 313 1.22 -30.78 6.10
N PRO A 314 0.06 -30.74 6.80
CA PRO A 314 -0.56 -29.49 7.21
C PRO A 314 0.24 -28.70 8.24
N GLN A 315 1.18 -29.34 8.94
CA GLN A 315 1.98 -28.69 9.98
C GLN A 315 2.87 -27.58 9.41
N ALA A 316 3.50 -27.79 8.25
CA ALA A 316 4.35 -26.77 7.62
C ALA A 316 3.54 -25.52 7.25
N PHE A 317 2.36 -25.71 6.65
CA PHE A 317 1.46 -24.61 6.33
C PHE A 317 0.92 -23.92 7.58
N ARG A 318 0.55 -24.67 8.62
CA ARG A 318 0.14 -24.12 9.91
C ARG A 318 1.24 -23.25 10.54
N GLU A 319 2.48 -23.74 10.59
CA GLU A 319 3.63 -22.97 11.10
C GLU A 319 3.87 -21.70 10.28
N PHE A 320 3.73 -21.79 8.96
CA PHE A 320 3.76 -20.62 8.10
C PHE A 320 2.67 -19.60 8.50
N LEU A 321 1.41 -20.00 8.63
CA LEU A 321 0.30 -19.10 8.99
C LEU A 321 0.54 -18.37 10.32
N LEU A 322 1.13 -19.05 11.30
CA LEU A 322 1.45 -18.47 12.61
C LEU A 322 2.59 -17.44 12.54
N ARG A 323 3.55 -17.62 11.63
CA ARG A 323 4.73 -16.75 11.45
C ARG A 323 4.54 -15.66 10.39
N ALA A 324 3.56 -15.83 9.51
CA ALA A 324 3.28 -14.93 8.39
C ALA A 324 3.07 -13.46 8.79
N PRO A 325 2.42 -13.11 9.93
CA PRO A 325 2.31 -11.71 10.35
C PRO A 325 3.68 -11.01 10.45
N ASP A 326 4.70 -11.70 10.95
CA ASP A 326 6.03 -11.12 11.12
C ASP A 326 6.72 -10.80 9.79
N MET A 327 6.32 -11.51 8.74
CA MET A 327 6.85 -11.34 7.40
C MET A 327 6.21 -10.16 6.66
N PHE A 328 5.04 -9.69 7.11
CA PHE A 328 4.31 -8.60 6.45
C PHE A 328 5.00 -7.25 6.52
N LEU A 329 5.70 -6.94 7.62
CA LEU A 329 6.44 -5.68 7.70
C LEU A 329 7.50 -5.65 6.60
N SER A 330 8.40 -6.63 6.59
CA SER A 330 9.45 -6.69 5.56
C SER A 330 8.89 -6.82 4.15
N LEU A 331 7.88 -7.65 3.92
CA LEU A 331 7.30 -7.84 2.59
C LEU A 331 6.56 -6.58 2.11
N GLY A 332 5.66 -6.06 2.93
CA GLY A 332 4.84 -4.89 2.66
C GLY A 332 5.70 -3.65 2.45
N GLU A 333 6.76 -3.46 3.24
CA GLU A 333 7.71 -2.37 3.05
C GLU A 333 8.37 -2.41 1.68
N LYS A 334 8.96 -3.56 1.34
CA LYS A 334 9.67 -3.75 0.07
C LYS A 334 8.74 -3.57 -1.13
N VAL A 335 7.55 -4.15 -1.04
CA VAL A 335 6.54 -4.02 -2.09
C VAL A 335 6.02 -2.58 -2.19
N GLY A 336 5.84 -1.88 -1.07
CA GLY A 336 5.46 -0.48 -1.00
C GLY A 336 6.48 0.43 -1.69
N VAL A 337 7.78 0.24 -1.41
CA VAL A 337 8.88 0.95 -2.07
C VAL A 337 8.89 0.71 -3.58
N ILE A 338 8.80 -0.55 -4.00
CA ILE A 338 8.78 -0.91 -5.42
C ILE A 338 7.55 -0.31 -6.12
N SER A 339 6.38 -0.36 -5.47
CA SER A 339 5.13 0.23 -5.96
C SER A 339 5.25 1.74 -6.10
N HIS A 340 5.88 2.41 -5.14
CA HIS A 340 6.17 3.85 -5.22
C HIS A 340 7.04 4.19 -6.42
N ILE A 341 8.17 3.48 -6.62
CA ILE A 341 9.07 3.70 -7.76
C ILE A 341 8.33 3.56 -9.09
N ALA A 342 7.62 2.45 -9.29
CA ALA A 342 6.91 2.17 -10.53
C ALA A 342 5.79 3.19 -10.78
N SER A 343 4.97 3.48 -9.77
CA SER A 343 3.83 4.40 -9.87
C SER A 343 4.30 5.83 -10.11
N PHE A 344 5.34 6.28 -9.40
CA PHE A 344 5.93 7.60 -9.58
C PHE A 344 6.45 7.76 -11.00
N TRP A 345 7.22 6.77 -11.46
CA TRP A 345 7.86 6.85 -12.77
C TRP A 345 6.82 6.91 -13.90
N ARG A 346 5.80 6.04 -13.88
CA ARG A 346 4.71 6.07 -14.87
C ARG A 346 3.94 7.39 -14.86
N TYR A 347 3.74 7.98 -13.68
CA TYR A 347 3.07 9.28 -13.57
C TYR A 347 3.92 10.40 -14.18
N ARG A 348 5.23 10.43 -13.88
CA ARG A 348 6.14 11.47 -14.36
C ARG A 348 6.50 11.31 -15.84
N PHE A 349 6.56 10.06 -16.31
CA PHE A 349 6.90 9.67 -17.66
C PHE A 349 5.86 8.65 -18.16
N PRO A 350 4.77 9.13 -18.78
CA PRO A 350 3.74 8.26 -19.34
C PRO A 350 4.33 7.26 -20.35
N GLU A 351 3.72 6.08 -20.45
CA GLU A 351 4.18 5.03 -21.36
C GLU A 351 4.32 5.52 -22.80
N GLY A 352 5.39 5.08 -23.46
CA GLY A 352 5.72 5.47 -24.83
C GLY A 352 6.33 6.88 -24.98
N GLN A 353 6.48 7.64 -23.90
CA GLN A 353 7.19 8.92 -23.92
C GLN A 353 8.64 8.76 -23.46
N GLN A 354 9.55 9.47 -24.12
CA GLN A 354 10.95 9.49 -23.71
C GLN A 354 11.09 10.25 -22.38
N ALA A 355 11.81 9.65 -21.42
CA ALA A 355 12.08 10.28 -20.15
C ALA A 355 13.12 11.40 -20.32
N ILE A 356 12.64 12.64 -20.36
CA ILE A 356 13.47 13.85 -20.43
C ILE A 356 13.25 14.67 -19.15
N VAL A 357 14.34 14.98 -18.45
CA VAL A 357 14.32 15.62 -17.14
C VAL A 357 15.50 16.57 -16.95
N ASP A 358 15.29 17.66 -16.22
CA ASP A 358 16.38 18.57 -15.84
C ASP A 358 17.30 17.94 -14.78
N VAL A 359 18.55 18.37 -14.71
CA VAL A 359 19.55 17.78 -13.81
C VAL A 359 19.14 17.84 -12.33
N GLU A 360 18.56 18.95 -11.87
CA GLU A 360 18.14 19.09 -10.47
C GLU A 360 17.02 18.11 -10.14
N GLU A 361 16.02 18.02 -11.02
CA GLU A 361 14.90 17.09 -10.87
C GLU A 361 15.36 15.62 -10.99
N ALA A 362 16.36 15.33 -11.82
CA ALA A 362 16.93 13.99 -11.94
C ALA A 362 17.61 13.56 -10.64
N VAL A 363 18.37 14.46 -10.01
CA VAL A 363 19.00 14.21 -8.71
C VAL A 363 17.94 13.91 -7.66
N ASP A 364 16.90 14.75 -7.55
CA ASP A 364 15.80 14.54 -6.59
C ASP A 364 15.11 13.18 -6.75
N ILE A 365 14.80 12.79 -8.00
CA ILE A 365 14.14 11.50 -8.30
C ILE A 365 15.05 10.33 -7.94
N LEU A 366 16.32 10.38 -8.35
CA LEU A 366 17.25 9.29 -8.11
C LEU A 366 17.54 9.15 -6.61
N GLN A 367 17.65 10.25 -5.88
CA GLN A 367 17.90 10.27 -4.44
C GLN A 367 16.70 9.73 -3.64
N ASP A 368 15.47 10.06 -4.03
CA ASP A 368 14.24 9.46 -3.47
C ASP A 368 14.25 7.93 -3.62
N PHE A 369 14.47 7.45 -4.85
CA PHE A 369 14.47 6.02 -5.13
C PHE A 369 15.60 5.27 -4.41
N ASP A 370 16.80 5.86 -4.34
CA ASP A 370 17.97 5.25 -3.69
C ASP A 370 17.74 5.15 -2.17
N SER A 371 17.15 6.21 -1.59
CA SER A 371 16.75 6.24 -0.18
C SER A 371 15.68 5.18 0.11
N GLY A 372 14.67 5.04 -0.75
CA GLY A 372 13.61 4.05 -0.58
C GLY A 372 14.12 2.61 -0.63
N LEU A 373 15.04 2.29 -1.55
CA LEU A 373 15.64 0.94 -1.65
C LEU A 373 16.65 0.64 -0.54
N SER A 374 17.22 1.68 0.09
CA SER A 374 18.20 1.54 1.17
C SER A 374 17.58 1.59 2.57
N ALA A 375 16.36 2.10 2.70
CA ALA A 375 15.66 2.20 3.98
C ALA A 375 15.06 0.85 4.39
N SER A 376 15.43 0.39 5.58
CA SER A 376 14.67 -0.62 6.32
C SER A 376 14.04 0.10 7.51
N LEU A 377 12.74 -0.13 7.80
CA LEU A 377 12.22 0.30 9.09
C LEU A 377 13.05 -0.43 10.17
N ALA A 378 13.66 0.33 11.07
CA ALA A 378 14.27 -0.24 12.26
C ALA A 378 13.13 -0.75 13.13
N ILE A 379 12.89 -2.06 13.08
CA ILE A 379 11.88 -2.77 13.87
C ILE A 379 12.31 -2.80 15.33
#